data_AF-A0A959URD2-F1
#
_entry.id   AF-A0A959URD2-F1
#
_cell.length_a   1.000
_cell.length_b   1.000
_cell.length_c   1.000
_cell.angle_alpha   90.00
_cell.angle_beta   90.00
_cell.angle_gamma   90.00
#
_symmetry.space_group_name_H-M   'P 1'
#
loop_
_entity.id
_entity.type
_entity.pdbx_description
1 polymer ?
#
loop_
_entity_poly.entity_id
_entity_poly.type
_entity_poly.pdbx_seq_one_letter_code
_entity_poly.pdbx_strand_id
1 'polypeptide(L)'
;SDSTDTTLEAVNAVLFDLGLAIVLVSIVMLLFLRSLRNSLIVLVAIPASLVSAFVAMGLFGYTLNLMTLLAMSLIIGILVDDSIVILENIQRYLDKGMDKREAALTGRAEIGFSALSITLVDVVVFLPIIFVQVFVADLLKQFSVVVVVSTLMSLFVSFTLTPWLASRIGQREDLQPSTAWTRGLLRFEHTLDRLNDWYARQLRWVLAHRAAFLGIVLLLFAATGAVLKQGIMTKELIATGDQGIFRLTLEYDKQVPLQENNLRTRELEAHLMQLPEVANVFSNVGGPSTGIGSMGVGAEYRSELTIDLVPKEARNGQSTEATMMALRADLLHHFPGVDITMATIG
;
A
#
# COMPACT_ATOMS: atom_id res chain seq x y z
N SER A 1 20.38 2.24 13.27
CA SER A 1 19.85 3.48 12.66
C SER A 1 18.70 4.01 13.52
N ASP A 2 18.43 5.33 13.51
CA ASP A 2 17.38 5.93 14.32
C ASP A 2 16.01 5.58 13.69
N SER A 3 15.09 4.99 14.47
CA SER A 3 13.73 4.67 13.99
C SER A 3 13.03 5.89 13.36
N THR A 4 13.46 7.09 13.76
CA THR A 4 13.01 8.37 13.19
C THR A 4 13.23 8.44 11.68
N ASP A 5 14.40 8.03 11.18
CA ASP A 5 14.73 8.13 9.75
C ASP A 5 13.80 7.25 8.90
N THR A 6 13.56 6.01 9.33
CA THR A 6 12.65 5.09 8.63
C THR A 6 11.21 5.60 8.59
N THR A 7 10.76 6.28 9.67
CA THR A 7 9.41 6.86 9.70
C THR A 7 9.30 8.08 8.78
N LEU A 8 10.33 8.93 8.72
CA LEU A 8 10.38 10.08 7.83
C LEU A 8 10.42 9.66 6.36
N GLU A 9 11.23 8.64 6.03
CA GLU A 9 11.27 8.06 4.68
C GLU A 9 9.90 7.51 4.27
N ALA A 10 9.22 6.78 5.15
CA ALA A 10 7.88 6.26 4.88
C ALA A 10 6.84 7.38 4.66
N VAL A 11 6.88 8.44 5.46
CA VAL A 11 6.01 9.61 5.27
C VAL A 11 6.30 10.31 3.94
N ASN A 12 7.57 10.54 3.62
CA ASN A 12 7.97 11.17 2.36
C ASN A 12 7.57 10.35 1.14
N ALA A 13 7.70 9.01 1.21
CA ALA A 13 7.24 8.11 0.17
C ALA A 13 5.72 8.24 -0.05
N VAL A 14 4.92 8.23 1.01
CA VAL A 14 3.46 8.40 0.89
C VAL A 14 3.06 9.76 0.33
N LEU A 15 3.76 10.84 0.72
CA LEU A 15 3.53 12.17 0.16
C LEU A 15 3.89 12.24 -1.33
N PHE A 16 4.99 11.59 -1.73
CA PHE A 16 5.38 11.48 -3.12
C PHE A 16 4.35 10.68 -3.93
N ASP A 17 3.95 9.52 -3.44
CA ASP A 17 2.94 8.66 -4.07
C ASP A 17 1.59 9.38 -4.19
N LEU A 18 1.19 10.15 -3.18
CA LEU A 18 0.00 10.98 -3.22
C LEU A 18 0.09 12.05 -4.31
N GLY A 19 1.22 12.75 -4.38
CA GLY A 19 1.46 13.75 -5.43
C GLY A 19 1.41 13.13 -6.83
N LEU A 20 2.07 11.99 -7.00
CA LEU A 20 2.07 11.22 -8.24
C LEU A 20 0.66 10.76 -8.63
N ALA A 21 -0.10 10.20 -7.68
CA ALA A 21 -1.46 9.74 -7.90
C ALA A 21 -2.38 10.90 -8.32
N ILE A 22 -2.31 12.05 -7.64
CA ILE A 22 -3.10 13.23 -7.99
C ILE A 22 -2.80 13.69 -9.42
N VAL A 23 -1.52 13.76 -9.79
CA VAL A 23 -1.10 14.16 -11.15
C VAL A 23 -1.59 13.15 -12.19
N LEU A 24 -1.37 11.85 -11.94
CA LEU A 24 -1.74 10.79 -12.86
C LEU A 24 -3.26 10.75 -13.08
N VAL A 25 -4.04 10.79 -11.99
CA VAL A 25 -5.50 10.86 -12.05
C VAL A 25 -5.96 12.10 -12.81
N SER A 26 -5.37 13.26 -12.54
CA SER A 26 -5.72 14.50 -13.24
C SER A 26 -5.46 14.42 -14.74
N ILE A 27 -4.36 13.79 -15.16
CA ILE A 27 -4.04 13.56 -16.59
C ILE A 27 -5.05 12.60 -17.22
N VAL A 28 -5.35 11.49 -16.55
CA VAL A 28 -6.33 10.51 -17.03
C VAL A 28 -7.70 11.17 -17.17
N MET A 29 -8.15 11.89 -16.15
CA MET A 29 -9.43 12.62 -16.17
C MET A 29 -9.47 13.70 -17.24
N LEU A 30 -8.36 14.40 -17.49
CA LEU A 30 -8.27 15.37 -18.58
C LEU A 30 -8.47 14.72 -19.95
N LEU A 31 -7.92 13.52 -20.11
CA LEU A 31 -8.00 12.75 -21.35
C LEU A 31 -9.38 12.11 -21.56
N PHE A 32 -10.09 11.72 -20.48
CA PHE A 32 -11.47 11.21 -20.54
C PHE A 32 -12.53 12.31 -20.63
N LEU A 33 -12.49 13.31 -19.74
CA LEU A 33 -13.48 14.40 -19.70
C LEU A 33 -13.21 15.48 -20.74
N ARG A 34 -12.02 15.47 -21.37
CA ARG A 34 -11.61 16.41 -22.42
C ARG A 34 -11.62 17.88 -21.97
N SER A 35 -11.68 18.10 -20.66
CA SER A 35 -11.93 19.39 -20.03
C SER A 35 -10.94 19.68 -18.91
N LEU A 36 -10.19 20.78 -19.04
CA LEU A 36 -9.33 21.25 -17.96
C LEU A 36 -10.15 21.68 -16.73
N ARG A 37 -11.35 22.25 -16.93
CA ARG A 37 -12.21 22.71 -15.84
C ARG A 37 -12.77 21.55 -15.04
N ASN A 38 -13.25 20.50 -15.72
CA ASN A 38 -13.78 19.35 -15.01
C ASN A 38 -12.66 18.56 -14.32
N SER A 39 -11.47 18.49 -14.93
CA SER A 39 -10.29 17.90 -14.27
C SER A 39 -9.89 18.65 -13.00
N LEU A 40 -10.03 19.98 -12.98
CA LEU A 40 -9.79 20.81 -11.79
C LEU A 40 -10.73 20.46 -10.64
N ILE A 41 -11.98 20.04 -10.93
CA ILE A 41 -12.94 19.61 -9.90
C ILE A 41 -12.37 18.39 -9.16
N VAL A 42 -11.85 17.41 -9.90
CA VAL A 42 -11.23 16.20 -9.32
C VAL A 42 -9.97 16.55 -8.55
N LEU A 43 -9.13 17.45 -9.11
CA LEU A 43 -7.91 17.92 -8.45
C LEU A 43 -8.17 18.57 -7.08
N VAL A 44 -9.33 19.21 -6.89
CA VAL A 44 -9.74 19.79 -5.61
C VAL A 44 -10.45 18.77 -4.72
N ALA A 45 -11.23 17.86 -5.29
CA ALA A 45 -11.98 16.85 -4.54
C ALA A 45 -11.07 15.83 -3.83
N ILE A 46 -9.94 15.43 -4.45
CA ILE A 46 -9.02 14.44 -3.87
C ILE A 46 -8.38 14.96 -2.58
N PRO A 47 -7.71 16.14 -2.56
CA PRO A 47 -7.13 16.67 -1.32
C PRO A 47 -8.20 16.96 -0.26
N ALA A 48 -9.39 17.44 -0.66
CA ALA A 48 -10.48 17.70 0.27
C ALA A 48 -10.93 16.41 0.98
N SER A 49 -11.04 15.31 0.23
CA SER A 49 -11.35 13.98 0.78
C SER A 49 -10.21 13.46 1.66
N LEU A 50 -8.96 13.70 1.29
CA LEU A 50 -7.82 13.27 2.11
C LEU A 50 -7.72 14.02 3.44
N VAL A 51 -7.96 15.33 3.45
CA VAL A 51 -8.00 16.13 4.69
C VAL A 51 -9.03 15.55 5.66
N SER A 52 -10.17 15.07 5.15
CA SER A 52 -11.17 14.43 5.99
C SER A 52 -10.69 13.11 6.63
N ALA A 53 -9.82 12.36 5.96
CA ALA A 53 -9.17 11.17 6.53
C ALA A 53 -8.24 11.55 7.70
N PHE A 54 -7.46 12.64 7.55
CA PHE A 54 -6.62 13.14 8.64
C PHE A 54 -7.43 13.64 9.84
N VAL A 55 -8.56 14.32 9.59
CA VAL A 55 -9.48 14.74 10.65
C VAL A 55 -10.02 13.51 11.39
N ALA A 56 -10.43 12.47 10.66
CA ALA A 56 -10.89 11.23 11.26
C ALA A 56 -9.79 10.55 12.12
N MET A 57 -8.57 10.44 11.60
CA MET A 57 -7.43 9.91 12.37
C MET A 57 -7.22 10.70 13.66
N GLY A 58 -7.27 12.03 13.60
CA GLY A 58 -7.17 12.90 14.77
C GLY A 58 -8.29 12.66 15.80
N LEU A 59 -9.53 12.43 15.34
CA LEU A 59 -10.67 12.14 16.22
C LEU A 59 -10.54 10.80 16.96
N PHE A 60 -9.96 9.79 16.31
CA PHE A 60 -9.71 8.48 16.92
C PHE A 60 -8.37 8.39 17.68
N GLY A 61 -7.59 9.48 17.72
CA GLY A 61 -6.29 9.53 18.39
C GLY A 61 -5.22 8.70 17.69
N TYR A 62 -5.38 8.44 16.39
CA TYR A 62 -4.38 7.70 15.60
C TYR A 62 -3.25 8.63 15.15
N THR A 63 -2.04 8.10 15.22
CA THR A 63 -0.83 8.77 14.76
C THR A 63 -0.51 8.36 13.33
N LEU A 64 0.32 9.14 12.64
CA LEU A 64 0.93 8.72 11.40
C LEU A 64 2.01 7.68 11.69
N ASN A 65 1.68 6.43 11.43
CA ASN A 65 2.55 5.27 11.51
C ASN A 65 2.44 4.43 10.25
N LEU A 66 3.29 3.41 10.12
CA LEU A 66 3.33 2.54 8.95
C LEU A 66 1.96 1.99 8.54
N MET A 67 1.13 1.54 9.49
CA MET A 67 -0.18 0.96 9.17
C MET A 67 -1.17 2.00 8.64
N THR A 68 -1.21 3.18 9.27
CA THR A 68 -2.03 4.28 8.76
C THR A 68 -1.53 4.77 7.40
N LEU A 69 -0.22 4.79 7.16
CA LEU A 69 0.36 5.15 5.87
C LEU A 69 0.01 4.14 4.76
N LEU A 70 0.03 2.84 5.07
CA LEU A 70 -0.43 1.79 4.17
C LEU A 70 -1.93 1.92 3.86
N ALA A 71 -2.75 2.25 4.87
CA ALA A 71 -4.16 2.56 4.66
C ALA A 71 -4.31 3.79 3.74
N MET A 72 -3.55 4.86 3.99
CA MET A 72 -3.56 6.08 3.18
C MET A 72 -3.19 5.79 1.71
N SER A 73 -2.20 4.94 1.46
CA SER A 73 -1.83 4.51 0.10
C SER A 73 -2.98 3.80 -0.62
N LEU A 74 -3.68 2.87 0.06
CA LEU A 74 -4.82 2.15 -0.50
C LEU A 74 -6.02 3.07 -0.78
N ILE A 75 -6.39 3.91 0.19
CA ILE A 75 -7.61 4.72 0.08
C ILE A 75 -7.52 5.77 -1.01
N ILE A 76 -6.33 6.19 -1.46
CA ILE A 76 -6.20 7.19 -2.54
C ILE A 76 -6.96 6.73 -3.78
N GLY A 77 -6.86 5.46 -4.14
CA GLY A 77 -7.60 4.91 -5.28
C GLY A 77 -9.12 4.96 -5.06
N ILE A 78 -9.57 4.63 -3.85
CA ILE A 78 -11.00 4.58 -3.50
C ILE A 78 -11.60 5.99 -3.40
N LEU A 79 -10.89 6.95 -2.80
CA LEU A 79 -11.32 8.35 -2.65
C LEU A 79 -11.58 9.05 -3.97
N VAL A 80 -10.78 8.70 -4.97
CA VAL A 80 -10.84 9.28 -6.30
C VAL A 80 -12.08 8.76 -7.05
N ASP A 81 -12.38 7.46 -6.92
CA ASP A 81 -13.39 6.77 -7.73
C ASP A 81 -14.80 7.36 -7.55
N ASP A 82 -15.24 7.58 -6.31
CA ASP A 82 -16.58 8.14 -6.03
C ASP A 82 -16.81 9.49 -6.73
N SER A 83 -15.79 10.36 -6.70
CA SER A 83 -15.86 11.69 -7.31
C SER A 83 -15.79 11.61 -8.83
N ILE A 84 -15.02 10.67 -9.39
CA ILE A 84 -14.95 10.44 -10.83
C ILE A 84 -16.30 9.98 -11.37
N VAL A 85 -16.88 8.94 -10.78
CA VAL A 85 -18.15 8.35 -11.25
C VAL A 85 -19.26 9.40 -11.25
N ILE A 86 -19.34 10.22 -10.19
CA ILE A 86 -20.30 11.31 -10.10
C ILE A 86 -20.07 12.39 -11.15
N LEU A 87 -18.82 12.84 -11.30
CA LEU A 87 -18.49 13.89 -12.25
C LEU A 87 -18.68 13.45 -13.70
N GLU A 88 -18.31 12.23 -14.05
CA GLU A 88 -18.50 11.67 -15.39
C GLU A 88 -19.99 11.64 -15.76
N ASN A 89 -20.86 11.27 -14.83
CA ASN A 89 -22.29 11.26 -15.10
C ASN A 89 -22.88 12.66 -15.26
N ILE A 90 -22.41 13.62 -14.44
CA ILE A 90 -22.79 15.03 -14.59
C ILE A 90 -22.32 15.54 -15.96
N GLN A 91 -21.10 15.20 -16.37
CA GLN A 91 -20.55 15.58 -17.66
C GLN A 91 -21.37 15.00 -18.82
N ARG A 92 -21.79 13.75 -18.72
CA ARG A 92 -22.66 13.12 -19.72
C ARG A 92 -23.96 13.90 -19.96
N TYR A 93 -24.54 14.49 -18.92
CA TYR A 93 -25.74 15.33 -19.06
C TYR A 93 -25.42 16.75 -19.54
N LEU A 94 -24.27 17.31 -19.15
CA LEU A 94 -23.76 18.56 -19.71
C LEU A 94 -23.59 18.42 -21.23
N ASP A 95 -22.96 17.35 -21.70
CA ASP A 95 -22.72 17.07 -23.12
C ASP A 95 -24.03 16.83 -23.91
N LYS A 96 -25.08 16.33 -23.23
CA LYS A 96 -26.44 16.24 -23.81
C LYS A 96 -27.17 17.59 -23.91
N GLY A 97 -26.55 18.67 -23.45
CA GLY A 97 -27.12 20.00 -23.56
C GLY A 97 -28.00 20.43 -22.37
N MET A 98 -27.88 19.78 -21.20
CA MET A 98 -28.57 20.22 -19.97
C MET A 98 -27.87 21.40 -19.28
N ASP A 99 -28.62 22.25 -18.58
CA ASP A 99 -28.03 23.33 -17.78
C ASP A 99 -27.13 22.76 -16.68
N LYS A 100 -26.08 23.49 -16.27
CA LYS A 100 -25.07 22.99 -15.33
C LYS A 100 -25.65 22.58 -13.98
N ARG A 101 -26.62 23.36 -13.49
CA ARG A 101 -27.24 23.08 -12.19
C ARG A 101 -28.14 21.85 -12.28
N GLU A 102 -28.89 21.74 -13.37
CA GLU A 102 -29.79 20.61 -13.61
C GLU A 102 -29.00 19.32 -13.89
N ALA A 103 -27.92 19.40 -14.66
CA ALA A 103 -27.00 18.30 -14.92
C ALA A 103 -26.34 17.81 -13.63
N ALA A 104 -25.93 18.72 -12.73
CA ALA A 104 -25.35 18.35 -11.44
C ALA A 104 -26.34 17.59 -10.55
N LEU A 105 -27.59 18.05 -10.48
CA LEU A 105 -28.64 17.39 -9.69
C LEU A 105 -29.05 16.05 -10.29
N THR A 106 -29.32 16.02 -11.60
CA THR A 106 -29.78 14.83 -12.32
C THR A 106 -28.67 13.78 -12.37
N GLY A 107 -27.45 14.19 -12.73
CA GLY A 107 -26.28 13.34 -12.78
C GLY A 107 -26.00 12.69 -11.44
N ARG A 108 -25.97 13.47 -10.35
CA ARG A 108 -25.77 12.91 -9.00
C ARG A 108 -26.94 12.03 -8.54
N ALA A 109 -28.19 12.36 -8.87
CA ALA A 109 -29.35 11.57 -8.47
C ALA A 109 -29.41 10.20 -9.16
N GLU A 110 -29.06 10.13 -10.45
CA GLU A 110 -29.13 8.88 -11.23
C GLU A 110 -28.19 7.80 -10.70
N ILE A 111 -26.96 8.16 -10.34
CA ILE A 111 -25.91 7.22 -9.90
C ILE A 111 -25.64 7.25 -8.41
N GLY A 112 -26.29 8.14 -7.65
CA GLY A 112 -26.07 8.27 -6.21
C GLY A 112 -26.32 6.95 -5.47
N PHE A 113 -27.34 6.19 -5.84
CA PHE A 113 -27.58 4.89 -5.22
C PHE A 113 -26.45 3.88 -5.51
N SER A 114 -25.93 3.88 -6.73
CA SER A 114 -24.81 3.01 -7.13
C SER A 114 -23.53 3.37 -6.37
N ALA A 115 -23.17 4.66 -6.30
CA ALA A 115 -22.00 5.13 -5.56
C ALA A 115 -22.11 4.76 -4.07
N LEU A 116 -23.25 5.04 -3.43
CA LEU A 116 -23.50 4.66 -2.03
C LEU A 116 -23.38 3.14 -1.82
N SER A 117 -23.85 2.33 -2.77
CA SER A 117 -23.76 0.88 -2.69
C SER A 117 -22.31 0.39 -2.79
N ILE A 118 -21.51 0.96 -3.69
CA ILE A 118 -20.09 0.63 -3.85
C ILE A 118 -19.33 0.96 -2.55
N THR A 119 -19.50 2.18 -2.02
CA THR A 119 -18.85 2.58 -0.76
C THR A 119 -19.28 1.66 0.40
N LEU A 120 -20.56 1.26 0.46
CA LEU A 120 -21.02 0.39 1.55
C LEU A 120 -20.46 -1.03 1.43
N VAL A 121 -20.21 -1.52 0.21
CA VAL A 121 -19.50 -2.80 0.01
C VAL A 121 -18.09 -2.71 0.59
N ASP A 122 -17.36 -1.62 0.34
CA ASP A 122 -16.04 -1.42 0.93
C ASP A 122 -16.11 -1.41 2.46
N VAL A 123 -17.08 -0.69 3.02
CA VAL A 123 -17.30 -0.69 4.47
C VAL A 123 -17.56 -2.11 4.99
N VAL A 124 -18.39 -2.91 4.32
CA VAL A 124 -18.68 -4.30 4.72
C VAL A 124 -17.45 -5.20 4.61
N VAL A 125 -16.53 -4.94 3.67
CA VAL A 125 -15.28 -5.69 3.53
C VAL A 125 -14.28 -5.33 4.62
N PHE A 126 -14.11 -4.04 4.92
CA PHE A 126 -13.06 -3.58 5.84
C PHE A 126 -13.50 -3.51 7.30
N LEU A 127 -14.76 -3.17 7.60
CA LEU A 127 -15.25 -3.01 8.98
C LEU A 127 -15.09 -4.28 9.85
N PRO A 128 -15.31 -5.51 9.35
CA PRO A 128 -15.14 -6.72 10.16
C PRO A 128 -13.71 -6.92 10.69
N ILE A 129 -12.71 -6.33 10.04
CA ILE A 129 -11.30 -6.44 10.42
C ILE A 129 -11.05 -5.85 11.82
N ILE A 130 -11.88 -4.89 12.26
CA ILE A 130 -11.79 -4.29 13.61
C ILE A 130 -11.97 -5.35 14.72
N PHE A 131 -12.75 -6.40 14.45
CA PHE A 131 -13.06 -7.45 15.41
C PHE A 131 -12.04 -8.59 15.44
N VAL A 132 -11.00 -8.53 14.62
CA VAL A 132 -9.94 -9.56 14.59
C VAL A 132 -9.14 -9.50 15.90
N GLN A 133 -9.17 -10.59 16.68
CA GLN A 133 -8.48 -10.74 17.96
C GLN A 133 -7.17 -11.51 17.80
N VAL A 134 -6.18 -10.90 17.15
CA VAL A 134 -4.83 -11.47 16.95
C VAL A 134 -3.80 -10.58 17.64
N PHE A 135 -2.57 -11.06 17.86
CA PHE A 135 -1.45 -10.26 18.37
C PHE A 135 -1.22 -8.96 17.58
N VAL A 136 -1.66 -8.92 16.31
CA VAL A 136 -1.57 -7.78 15.37
C VAL A 136 -2.92 -7.02 15.25
N ALA A 137 -3.86 -7.27 16.15
CA ALA A 137 -5.22 -6.69 16.10
C ALA A 137 -5.20 -5.16 16.04
N ASP A 138 -4.36 -4.51 16.83
CA ASP A 138 -4.37 -3.04 16.91
C ASP A 138 -3.83 -2.38 15.64
N LEU A 139 -2.89 -3.03 14.94
CA LEU A 139 -2.38 -2.58 13.65
C LEU A 139 -3.47 -2.68 12.57
N LEU A 140 -4.18 -3.82 12.51
CA LEU A 140 -5.26 -4.04 11.54
C LEU A 140 -6.50 -3.19 11.82
N LYS A 141 -6.79 -2.92 13.10
CA LYS A 141 -7.87 -2.00 13.51
C LYS A 141 -7.61 -0.59 13.00
N GLN A 142 -6.42 -0.05 13.23
CA GLN A 142 -6.07 1.30 12.76
C GLN A 142 -6.20 1.40 11.23
N PHE A 143 -5.66 0.41 10.52
CA PHE A 143 -5.80 0.33 9.06
C PHE A 143 -7.27 0.32 8.62
N SER A 144 -8.08 -0.58 9.19
CA SER A 144 -9.50 -0.74 8.84
C SER A 144 -10.33 0.51 9.12
N VAL A 145 -10.17 1.12 10.30
CA VAL A 145 -10.91 2.33 10.67
C VAL A 145 -10.56 3.49 9.75
N VAL A 146 -9.28 3.66 9.41
CA VAL A 146 -8.86 4.70 8.44
C VAL A 146 -9.53 4.47 7.09
N VAL A 147 -9.54 3.24 6.57
CA VAL A 147 -10.21 2.92 5.30
C VAL A 147 -11.71 3.20 5.37
N VAL A 148 -12.41 2.68 6.37
CA VAL A 148 -13.87 2.83 6.51
C VAL A 148 -14.28 4.30 6.63
N VAL A 149 -13.60 5.08 7.46
CA VAL A 149 -13.98 6.49 7.65
C VAL A 149 -13.62 7.31 6.43
N SER A 150 -12.48 7.05 5.80
CA SER A 150 -12.06 7.80 4.61
C SER A 150 -12.97 7.52 3.40
N THR A 151 -13.42 6.28 3.22
CA THR A 151 -14.40 5.92 2.17
C THR A 151 -15.76 6.58 2.41
N LEU A 152 -16.25 6.60 3.65
CA LEU A 152 -17.50 7.31 3.98
C LEU A 152 -17.38 8.82 3.76
N MET A 153 -16.23 9.41 4.10
CA MET A 153 -16.00 10.83 3.84
C MET A 153 -15.79 11.14 2.36
N SER A 154 -15.17 10.24 1.58
CA SER A 154 -15.11 10.32 0.12
C SER A 154 -16.51 10.43 -0.48
N LEU A 155 -17.40 9.52 -0.08
CA LEU A 155 -18.80 9.54 -0.50
C LEU A 155 -19.49 10.86 -0.11
N PHE A 156 -19.22 11.38 1.09
CA PHE A 156 -19.75 12.67 1.51
C PHE A 156 -19.26 13.81 0.60
N VAL A 157 -17.95 13.86 0.29
CA VAL A 157 -17.35 14.87 -0.59
C VAL A 157 -17.89 14.75 -2.02
N SER A 158 -17.96 13.53 -2.55
CA SER A 158 -18.45 13.25 -3.90
C SER A 158 -19.94 13.59 -4.06
N PHE A 159 -20.71 13.55 -2.96
CA PHE A 159 -22.12 13.92 -2.95
C PHE A 159 -22.37 15.42 -2.76
N THR A 160 -21.43 16.14 -2.15
CA THR A 160 -21.61 17.54 -1.75
C THR A 160 -20.74 18.47 -2.57
N LEU A 161 -19.42 18.37 -2.43
CA LEU A 161 -18.44 19.25 -3.04
C LEU A 161 -18.39 19.06 -4.55
N THR A 162 -18.34 17.81 -5.03
CA THR A 162 -18.19 17.52 -6.47
C THR A 162 -19.37 18.07 -7.30
N PRO A 163 -20.65 17.84 -6.94
CA PRO A 163 -21.78 18.39 -7.68
C PRO A 163 -21.89 19.91 -7.51
N TRP A 164 -21.52 20.44 -6.35
CA TRP A 164 -21.49 21.90 -6.13
C TRP A 164 -20.49 22.57 -7.06
N LEU A 165 -19.26 22.06 -7.14
CA LEU A 165 -18.23 22.54 -8.07
C LEU A 165 -18.69 22.37 -9.53
N ALA A 166 -19.19 21.19 -9.91
CA ALA A 166 -19.68 20.93 -11.27
C ALA A 166 -20.81 21.89 -11.67
N SER A 167 -21.72 22.23 -10.75
CA SER A 167 -22.79 23.19 -11.03
C SER A 167 -22.29 24.62 -11.31
N ARG A 168 -21.11 24.99 -10.79
CA ARG A 168 -20.54 26.34 -10.91
C ARG A 168 -19.55 26.45 -12.06
N ILE A 169 -18.58 25.55 -12.10
CA ILE A 169 -17.43 25.62 -13.01
C ILE A 169 -17.50 24.58 -14.13
N GLY A 170 -18.37 23.57 -14.02
CA GLY A 170 -18.56 22.57 -15.06
C GLY A 170 -18.93 23.24 -16.39
N GLN A 171 -18.40 22.71 -17.49
CA GLN A 171 -18.63 23.27 -18.81
C GLN A 171 -18.94 22.13 -19.79
N ARG A 172 -19.79 22.44 -20.76
CA ARG A 172 -20.03 21.55 -21.90
C ARG A 172 -18.81 21.56 -22.80
N GLU A 173 -18.37 20.39 -23.23
CA GLU A 173 -17.21 20.27 -24.09
C GLU A 173 -17.66 20.10 -25.55
N ASP A 174 -17.90 21.21 -26.26
CA ASP A 174 -18.03 21.20 -27.71
C ASP A 174 -16.64 21.31 -28.34
N LEU A 175 -15.94 20.18 -28.49
CA LEU A 175 -14.61 20.14 -29.07
C LEU A 175 -14.64 20.51 -30.55
N GLN A 176 -14.32 21.77 -30.87
CA GLN A 176 -13.99 22.17 -32.24
C GLN A 176 -12.50 21.88 -32.53
N PRO A 177 -12.14 21.39 -33.72
CA PRO A 177 -10.75 21.04 -34.08
C PRO A 177 -9.89 22.28 -34.36
N SER A 178 -9.75 23.18 -33.38
CA SER A 178 -9.00 24.43 -33.52
C SER A 178 -7.51 24.32 -33.16
N THR A 179 -7.12 23.35 -32.32
CA THR A 179 -5.76 23.28 -31.74
C THR A 179 -5.13 21.89 -31.92
N ALA A 180 -3.79 21.78 -31.94
CA ALA A 180 -3.10 20.48 -31.97
C ALA A 180 -3.50 19.56 -30.80
N TRP A 181 -3.72 20.15 -29.62
CA TRP A 181 -4.23 19.47 -28.42
C TRP A 181 -5.62 18.86 -28.65
N THR A 182 -6.58 19.64 -29.19
CA THR A 182 -7.94 19.15 -29.44
C THR A 182 -7.96 18.05 -30.51
N ARG A 183 -7.08 18.12 -31.52
CA ARG A 183 -6.89 17.02 -32.48
C ARG A 183 -6.37 15.73 -31.85
N GLY A 184 -5.47 15.84 -30.87
CA GLY A 184 -5.00 14.70 -30.08
C GLY A 184 -6.13 14.03 -29.29
N LEU A 185 -6.92 14.83 -28.57
CA LEU A 185 -8.08 14.36 -27.81
C LEU A 185 -9.14 13.70 -28.71
N LEU A 186 -9.45 14.30 -29.85
CA LEU A 186 -10.39 13.72 -30.83
C LEU A 186 -9.88 12.37 -31.38
N ARG A 187 -8.58 12.24 -31.66
CA ARG A 187 -8.00 10.96 -32.10
C ARG A 187 -8.09 9.89 -31.01
N PHE A 188 -7.90 10.30 -29.75
CA PHE A 188 -8.04 9.43 -28.60
C PHE A 188 -9.49 8.92 -28.45
N GLU A 189 -10.48 9.81 -28.57
CA GLU A 189 -11.91 9.46 -28.58
C GLU A 189 -12.26 8.41 -29.65
N HIS A 190 -11.87 8.64 -30.91
CA HIS A 190 -12.09 7.66 -31.99
C HIS A 190 -11.37 6.32 -31.74
N THR A 191 -10.33 6.33 -30.92
CA THR A 191 -9.64 5.09 -30.52
C THR A 191 -10.40 4.37 -29.42
N LEU A 192 -10.97 5.11 -28.46
CA LEU A 192 -11.88 4.55 -27.46
C LEU A 192 -13.16 3.99 -28.10
N ASP A 193 -13.75 4.65 -29.08
CA ASP A 193 -14.95 4.13 -29.76
C ASP A 193 -14.66 2.81 -30.46
N ARG A 194 -13.51 2.69 -31.14
CA ARG A 194 -13.07 1.43 -31.75
C ARG A 194 -12.82 0.34 -30.71
N LEU A 195 -12.30 0.69 -29.54
CA LEU A 195 -12.10 -0.24 -28.44
C LEU A 195 -13.44 -0.70 -27.86
N ASN A 196 -14.39 0.21 -27.66
CA ASN A 196 -15.76 -0.08 -27.21
C ASN A 196 -16.48 -1.01 -28.18
N ASP A 197 -16.40 -0.76 -29.49
CA ASP A 197 -16.96 -1.63 -30.51
C ASP A 197 -16.33 -3.03 -30.52
N TRP A 198 -15.00 -3.09 -30.33
CA TRP A 198 -14.28 -4.35 -30.21
C TRP A 198 -14.72 -5.11 -28.96
N TYR A 199 -14.78 -4.45 -27.81
CA TYR A 199 -15.27 -5.02 -26.56
C TYR A 199 -16.71 -5.54 -26.69
N ALA A 200 -17.61 -4.77 -27.30
CA ALA A 200 -19.00 -5.18 -27.53
C ALA A 200 -19.12 -6.39 -28.47
N ARG A 201 -18.20 -6.56 -29.43
CA ARG A 201 -18.12 -7.78 -30.27
C ARG A 201 -17.66 -8.98 -29.44
N GLN A 202 -16.61 -8.83 -28.63
CA GLN A 202 -16.12 -9.91 -27.77
C GLN A 202 -17.16 -10.32 -26.74
N LEU A 203 -17.83 -9.37 -26.10
CA LEU A 203 -18.88 -9.64 -25.12
C LEU A 203 -20.04 -10.44 -25.74
N ARG A 204 -20.49 -10.07 -26.95
CA ARG A 204 -21.50 -10.84 -27.69
C ARG A 204 -21.05 -12.27 -27.98
N TRP A 205 -19.77 -12.46 -28.34
CA TRP A 205 -19.21 -13.79 -28.56
C TRP A 205 -19.16 -14.63 -27.27
N VAL A 206 -18.74 -14.04 -26.15
CA VAL A 206 -18.69 -14.71 -24.83
C VAL A 206 -20.10 -15.09 -24.37
N LEU A 207 -21.07 -14.18 -24.49
CA LEU A 207 -22.46 -14.44 -24.11
C LEU A 207 -23.11 -15.53 -24.98
N ALA A 208 -22.74 -15.64 -26.26
CA ALA A 208 -23.17 -16.75 -27.12
C ALA A 208 -22.57 -18.10 -26.68
N HIS A 209 -21.38 -18.09 -26.09
CA HIS A 209 -20.66 -19.28 -25.61
C HIS A 209 -20.67 -19.39 -24.07
N ARG A 210 -21.77 -19.01 -23.42
CA ARG A 210 -21.88 -18.95 -21.94
C ARG A 210 -21.46 -20.22 -21.21
N ALA A 211 -21.69 -21.40 -21.78
CA ALA A 211 -21.32 -22.68 -21.17
C ALA A 211 -19.80 -22.91 -21.21
N ALA A 212 -19.14 -22.59 -22.33
CA ALA A 212 -17.69 -22.67 -22.44
C ALA A 212 -17.02 -21.66 -21.51
N PHE A 213 -17.56 -20.43 -21.45
CA PHE A 213 -17.07 -19.40 -20.54
C PHE A 213 -17.21 -19.82 -19.07
N LEU A 214 -18.37 -20.37 -18.67
CA LEU A 214 -18.57 -20.92 -17.33
C LEU A 214 -17.56 -22.04 -17.02
N GLY A 215 -17.30 -22.92 -18.00
CA GLY A 215 -16.28 -23.96 -17.88
C GLY A 215 -14.89 -23.39 -17.62
N ILE A 216 -14.50 -22.33 -18.34
CA ILE A 216 -13.22 -21.63 -18.13
C ILE A 216 -13.15 -21.01 -16.73
N VAL A 217 -14.22 -20.34 -16.28
CA VAL A 217 -14.26 -19.73 -14.94
C VAL A 217 -14.13 -20.79 -13.85
N LEU A 218 -14.86 -21.91 -13.96
CA LEU A 218 -14.77 -23.02 -13.01
C LEU A 218 -13.39 -23.69 -13.03
N LEU A 219 -12.78 -23.83 -14.21
CA LEU A 219 -11.44 -24.36 -14.36
C LEU A 219 -10.41 -23.44 -13.69
N LEU A 220 -10.50 -22.12 -13.90
CA LEU A 220 -9.63 -21.16 -13.24
C LEU A 220 -9.81 -21.19 -11.72
N PHE A 221 -11.05 -21.25 -11.23
CA PHE A 221 -11.34 -21.39 -9.80
C PHE A 221 -10.73 -22.67 -9.21
N ALA A 222 -10.89 -23.81 -9.89
CA ALA A 222 -10.29 -25.07 -9.49
C ALA A 222 -8.74 -25.02 -9.53
N ALA A 223 -8.17 -24.35 -10.55
CA ALA A 223 -6.73 -24.16 -10.67
C ALA A 223 -6.17 -23.31 -9.52
N THR A 224 -6.84 -22.21 -9.15
CA THR A 224 -6.47 -21.41 -7.98
C THR A 224 -6.48 -22.24 -6.70
N GLY A 225 -7.52 -23.08 -6.50
CA GLY A 225 -7.58 -24.00 -5.36
C GLY A 225 -6.47 -25.06 -5.36
N ALA A 226 -6.11 -25.58 -6.54
CA ALA A 226 -5.02 -26.55 -6.70
C ALA A 226 -3.66 -25.93 -6.38
N VAL A 227 -3.39 -24.70 -6.85
CA VAL A 227 -2.15 -23.95 -6.54
C VAL A 227 -2.04 -23.66 -5.05
N LEU A 228 -3.15 -23.27 -4.40
CA LEU A 228 -3.16 -23.01 -2.96
C LEU A 228 -2.80 -24.26 -2.13
N LYS A 229 -3.22 -25.46 -2.59
CA LYS A 229 -2.91 -26.74 -1.95
C LYS A 229 -1.44 -27.15 -2.10
N GLN A 230 -0.75 -26.70 -3.13
CA GLN A 230 0.65 -27.06 -3.38
C GLN A 230 1.63 -26.44 -2.37
N GLY A 231 1.17 -25.55 -1.49
CA GLY A 231 2.01 -24.99 -0.42
C GLY A 231 3.16 -24.11 -0.92
N ILE A 232 3.11 -23.68 -2.18
CA ILE A 232 4.14 -22.83 -2.82
C ILE A 232 4.18 -21.44 -2.18
N MET A 233 3.06 -20.98 -1.61
CA MET A 233 2.96 -19.71 -0.91
C MET A 233 3.32 -19.90 0.57
N THR A 234 4.52 -19.45 0.94
CA THR A 234 4.93 -19.30 2.33
C THR A 234 4.00 -18.30 3.03
N LYS A 235 3.50 -18.67 4.22
CA LYS A 235 2.65 -17.77 5.02
C LYS A 235 3.56 -16.85 5.83
N GLU A 236 3.77 -15.65 5.33
CA GLU A 236 4.42 -14.58 6.08
C GLU A 236 3.35 -13.70 6.73
N LEU A 237 3.51 -13.42 8.03
CA LEU A 237 2.51 -12.69 8.82
C LEU A 237 2.66 -11.17 8.65
N ILE A 238 3.90 -10.70 8.51
CA ILE A 238 4.28 -9.32 8.20
C ILE A 238 5.53 -9.41 7.32
N ALA A 239 5.50 -8.82 6.13
CA ALA A 239 6.70 -8.63 5.33
C ALA A 239 7.49 -7.48 5.95
N THR A 240 8.50 -7.81 6.76
CA THR A 240 9.46 -6.83 7.23
C THR A 240 10.29 -6.46 6.01
N GLY A 241 10.08 -5.26 5.45
CA GLY A 241 10.92 -4.74 4.39
C GLY A 241 12.40 -4.74 4.79
N ASP A 242 13.29 -4.45 3.85
CA ASP A 242 14.71 -4.36 4.16
C ASP A 242 14.99 -3.13 5.06
N GLN A 243 15.05 -3.34 6.37
CA GLN A 243 15.37 -2.29 7.35
C GLN A 243 16.88 -2.08 7.54
N GLY A 244 17.74 -2.88 6.90
CA GLY A 244 19.18 -2.82 7.13
C GLY A 244 19.60 -3.24 8.54
N ILE A 245 18.73 -3.84 9.35
CA ILE A 245 19.03 -4.28 10.71
C ILE A 245 18.60 -5.74 10.87
N PHE A 246 19.47 -6.53 11.49
CA PHE A 246 19.12 -7.88 11.90
C PHE A 246 19.74 -8.23 13.26
N ARG A 247 19.15 -9.22 13.92
CA ARG A 247 19.63 -9.77 15.18
C ARG A 247 20.36 -11.08 14.91
N LEU A 248 21.54 -11.20 15.50
CA LEU A 248 22.36 -12.40 15.58
C LEU A 248 22.32 -12.91 17.02
N THR A 249 21.82 -14.12 17.23
CA THR A 249 21.83 -14.79 18.53
C THR A 249 22.91 -15.87 18.51
N LEU A 250 23.79 -15.81 19.49
CA LEU A 250 24.81 -16.81 19.76
C LEU A 250 24.39 -17.59 20.99
N GLU A 251 24.32 -18.91 20.85
CA GLU A 251 24.08 -19.82 21.96
C GLU A 251 25.28 -20.76 22.10
N TYR A 252 25.95 -20.66 23.25
CA TYR A 252 27.08 -21.50 23.62
C TYR A 252 26.58 -22.66 24.51
N ASP A 253 27.47 -23.62 24.79
CA ASP A 253 27.17 -24.66 25.77
C ASP A 253 26.79 -24.03 27.12
N LYS A 254 25.76 -24.59 27.78
CA LYS A 254 25.21 -24.10 29.05
C LYS A 254 26.24 -24.03 30.19
N GLN A 255 27.37 -24.72 30.04
CA GLN A 255 28.48 -24.72 31.00
C GLN A 255 29.47 -23.56 30.80
N VAL A 256 29.35 -22.79 29.72
CA VAL A 256 30.24 -21.67 29.43
C VAL A 256 29.95 -20.51 30.38
N PRO A 257 30.95 -20.04 31.16
CA PRO A 257 30.76 -18.91 32.05
C PRO A 257 30.64 -17.60 31.26
N LEU A 258 29.94 -16.62 31.84
CA LEU A 258 29.70 -15.31 31.23
C LEU A 258 30.98 -14.62 30.72
N GLN A 259 32.11 -14.76 31.43
CA GLN A 259 33.38 -14.16 31.03
C GLN A 259 33.91 -14.74 29.72
N GLU A 260 33.82 -16.06 29.54
CA GLU A 260 34.24 -16.75 28.32
C GLU A 260 33.32 -16.39 27.15
N ASN A 261 32.00 -16.34 27.41
CA ASN A 261 31.03 -15.85 26.43
C ASN A 261 31.36 -14.41 25.97
N ASN A 262 31.65 -13.50 26.91
CA ASN A 262 32.02 -12.11 26.58
C ASN A 262 33.30 -12.02 25.75
N LEU A 263 34.31 -12.86 26.01
CA LEU A 263 35.55 -12.89 25.23
C LEU A 263 35.28 -13.33 23.79
N ARG A 264 34.53 -14.42 23.60
CA ARG A 264 34.17 -14.93 22.26
C ARG A 264 33.26 -13.98 21.50
N THR A 265 32.31 -13.35 22.19
CA THR A 265 31.43 -12.36 21.57
C THR A 265 32.22 -11.14 21.08
N ARG A 266 33.21 -10.67 21.83
CA ARG A 266 34.11 -9.57 21.40
C ARG A 266 34.97 -9.92 20.20
N GLU A 267 35.48 -11.15 20.12
CA GLU A 267 36.22 -11.61 18.95
C GLU A 267 35.35 -11.58 17.69
N LEU A 268 34.09 -12.02 17.83
CA LEU A 268 33.11 -11.94 16.76
C LEU A 268 32.77 -10.49 16.37
N GLU A 269 32.55 -9.60 17.34
CA GLU A 269 32.33 -8.17 17.08
C GLU A 269 33.47 -7.56 16.27
N ALA A 270 34.72 -7.85 16.66
CA ALA A 270 35.90 -7.35 15.96
C ALA A 270 36.00 -7.86 14.52
N HIS A 271 35.55 -9.09 14.27
CA HIS A 271 35.46 -9.66 12.92
C HIS A 271 34.33 -9.02 12.10
N LEU A 272 33.14 -8.85 12.69
CA LEU A 272 32.00 -8.20 12.03
C LEU A 272 32.30 -6.76 11.64
N MET A 273 33.01 -6.01 12.49
CA MET A 273 33.42 -4.63 12.20
C MET A 273 34.46 -4.50 11.08
N GLN A 274 35.10 -5.59 10.65
CA GLN A 274 36.00 -5.59 9.49
C GLN A 274 35.23 -5.71 8.17
N LEU A 275 33.97 -6.14 8.21
CA LEU A 275 33.16 -6.31 7.01
C LEU A 275 32.66 -4.94 6.53
N PRO A 276 32.86 -4.60 5.24
CA PRO A 276 32.45 -3.30 4.71
C PRO A 276 30.92 -3.10 4.68
N GLU A 277 30.16 -4.18 4.82
CA GLU A 277 28.70 -4.16 4.83
C GLU A 277 28.11 -3.77 6.20
N VAL A 278 28.90 -3.86 7.27
CA VAL A 278 28.47 -3.62 8.65
C VAL A 278 28.81 -2.19 9.07
N ALA A 279 27.80 -1.42 9.47
CA ALA A 279 27.96 -0.06 9.96
C ALA A 279 28.22 -0.03 11.47
N ASN A 280 27.37 -0.70 12.24
CA ASN A 280 27.50 -0.79 13.70
C ASN A 280 27.14 -2.18 14.21
N VAL A 281 27.76 -2.57 15.32
CA VAL A 281 27.42 -3.79 16.06
C VAL A 281 27.16 -3.41 17.52
N PHE A 282 25.98 -3.76 18.02
CA PHE A 282 25.64 -3.65 19.43
C PHE A 282 25.50 -5.06 20.02
N SER A 283 26.15 -5.34 21.14
CA SER A 283 26.11 -6.64 21.79
C SER A 283 25.50 -6.59 23.19
N ASN A 284 24.70 -7.60 23.49
CA ASN A 284 24.08 -7.86 24.77
C ASN A 284 24.49 -9.26 25.22
N VAL A 285 25.53 -9.34 26.05
CA VAL A 285 26.12 -10.60 26.52
C VAL A 285 25.47 -11.01 27.84
N GLY A 286 24.82 -12.17 27.86
CA GLY A 286 24.19 -12.71 29.07
C GLY A 286 22.96 -11.95 29.57
N GLY A 287 22.57 -10.86 28.89
CA GLY A 287 21.43 -10.04 29.27
C GLY A 287 20.09 -10.58 28.74
N PRO A 288 18.97 -9.93 29.12
CA PRO A 288 17.63 -10.31 28.70
C PRO A 288 17.49 -10.38 27.19
N SER A 289 16.88 -11.45 26.69
CA SER A 289 16.56 -11.58 25.27
C SER A 289 15.40 -10.67 24.87
N THR A 290 15.50 -10.03 23.70
CA THR A 290 14.45 -9.14 23.17
C THR A 290 13.80 -9.75 21.92
N GLY A 291 12.47 -9.70 21.77
CA GLY A 291 11.77 -10.20 20.58
C GLY A 291 10.46 -10.96 20.85
N ILE A 292 9.71 -11.24 19.78
CA ILE A 292 8.43 -11.96 19.83
C ILE A 292 8.65 -13.37 20.37
N GLY A 293 8.01 -13.69 21.51
CA GLY A 293 8.16 -14.99 22.19
C GLY A 293 9.32 -15.09 23.20
N SER A 294 10.05 -14.01 23.44
CA SER A 294 11.09 -13.97 24.49
C SER A 294 10.49 -13.99 25.90
N MET A 295 11.13 -14.74 26.82
CA MET A 295 10.77 -14.75 28.24
C MET A 295 11.33 -13.54 29.01
N GLY A 296 12.10 -12.66 28.36
CA GLY A 296 12.71 -11.48 28.99
C GLY A 296 13.75 -11.83 30.06
N VAL A 297 14.27 -13.05 30.04
CA VAL A 297 15.31 -13.54 30.97
C VAL A 297 16.62 -13.68 30.20
N GLY A 298 17.72 -13.27 30.84
CA GLY A 298 19.08 -13.46 30.31
C GLY A 298 19.66 -14.81 30.71
N ALA A 299 20.62 -15.29 29.92
CA ALA A 299 21.33 -16.54 30.20
C ALA A 299 22.82 -16.36 29.94
N GLU A 300 23.68 -16.77 30.88
CA GLU A 300 25.13 -16.54 30.82
C GLU A 300 25.80 -17.10 29.55
N TYR A 301 25.23 -18.17 28.99
CA TYR A 301 25.69 -18.85 27.78
C TYR A 301 25.08 -18.30 26.48
N ARG A 302 24.27 -17.23 26.53
CA ARG A 302 23.64 -16.61 25.36
C ARG A 302 24.09 -15.17 25.18
N SER A 303 24.31 -14.78 23.92
CA SER A 303 24.58 -13.39 23.54
C SER A 303 23.71 -12.99 22.36
N GLU A 304 23.15 -11.79 22.40
CA GLU A 304 22.39 -11.18 21.31
C GLU A 304 23.18 -10.01 20.74
N LEU A 305 23.41 -9.98 19.44
CA LEU A 305 24.03 -8.88 18.73
C LEU A 305 23.00 -8.28 17.77
N THR A 306 22.83 -6.97 17.82
CA THR A 306 22.08 -6.19 16.84
C THR A 306 23.08 -5.57 15.87
N ILE A 307 22.94 -5.92 14.59
CA ILE A 307 23.87 -5.49 13.55
C ILE A 307 23.12 -4.52 12.63
N ASP A 308 23.63 -3.29 12.56
CA ASP A 308 23.21 -2.28 11.59
C ASP A 308 24.09 -2.41 10.34
N LEU A 309 23.48 -2.61 9.19
CA LEU A 309 24.14 -2.64 7.90
C LEU A 309 24.25 -1.23 7.30
N VAL A 310 25.21 -1.05 6.40
CA VAL A 310 25.30 0.16 5.57
C VAL A 310 24.08 0.26 4.62
N PRO A 311 23.71 1.48 4.16
CA PRO A 311 22.59 1.68 3.25
C PRO A 311 22.63 0.77 2.02
N LYS A 312 21.47 0.42 1.49
CA LYS A 312 21.34 -0.54 0.38
C LYS A 312 22.15 -0.13 -0.86
N GLU A 313 22.32 1.17 -1.14
CA GLU A 313 23.16 1.62 -2.25
C GLU A 313 24.64 1.28 -2.04
N ALA A 314 25.14 1.32 -0.80
CA ALA A 314 26.51 0.97 -0.45
C ALA A 314 26.74 -0.56 -0.42
N ARG A 315 25.68 -1.37 -0.38
CA ARG A 315 25.71 -2.85 -0.43
C ARG A 315 25.54 -3.42 -1.85
N ASN A 316 25.85 -2.65 -2.89
CA ASN A 316 25.61 -3.06 -4.30
C ASN A 316 24.15 -3.52 -4.56
N GLY A 317 23.18 -3.00 -3.81
CA GLY A 317 21.77 -3.36 -3.95
C GLY A 317 21.33 -4.69 -3.30
N GLN A 318 22.21 -5.38 -2.56
CA GLN A 318 21.86 -6.62 -1.86
C GLN A 318 20.83 -6.38 -0.75
N SER A 319 19.93 -7.35 -0.56
CA SER A 319 18.96 -7.30 0.55
C SER A 319 19.61 -7.71 1.86
N THR A 320 19.10 -7.22 2.99
CA THR A 320 19.55 -7.67 4.32
C THR A 320 19.49 -9.18 4.49
N GLU A 321 18.45 -9.84 3.96
CA GLU A 321 18.35 -11.30 4.01
C GLU A 321 19.48 -12.00 3.23
N ALA A 322 19.86 -11.49 2.05
CA ALA A 322 20.96 -12.04 1.28
C ALA A 322 22.31 -11.88 2.01
N THR A 323 22.57 -10.69 2.58
CA THR A 323 23.73 -10.43 3.43
C THR A 323 23.74 -11.35 4.66
N MET A 324 22.60 -11.54 5.33
CA MET A 324 22.48 -12.45 6.48
C MET A 324 22.82 -13.90 6.11
N MET A 325 22.32 -14.39 4.97
CA MET A 325 22.64 -15.75 4.51
C MET A 325 24.13 -15.91 4.20
N ALA A 326 24.76 -14.93 3.56
CA ALA A 326 26.18 -14.95 3.26
C ALA A 326 27.02 -14.91 4.55
N LEU A 327 26.66 -14.02 5.48
CA LEU A 327 27.33 -13.88 6.77
C LEU A 327 27.18 -15.15 7.62
N ARG A 328 26.01 -15.79 7.62
CA ARG A 328 25.78 -17.02 8.36
C ARG A 328 26.71 -18.14 7.89
N ALA A 329 26.91 -18.26 6.58
CA ALA A 329 27.82 -19.25 6.02
C ALA A 329 29.27 -18.98 6.46
N ASP A 330 29.71 -17.72 6.43
CA ASP A 330 31.07 -17.33 6.83
C ASP A 330 31.34 -17.53 8.34
N LEU A 331 30.37 -17.16 9.18
CA LEU A 331 30.49 -17.31 10.64
C LEU A 331 30.52 -18.78 11.08
N LEU A 332 29.74 -19.65 10.43
CA LEU A 332 29.77 -21.10 10.70
C LEU A 332 31.12 -21.74 10.36
N HIS A 333 31.87 -21.18 9.41
CA HIS A 333 33.21 -21.64 9.07
C HIS A 333 34.27 -21.17 10.08
N HIS A 334 34.17 -19.94 10.58
CA HIS A 334 35.16 -19.34 11.48
C HIS A 334 34.94 -19.66 12.97
N PHE A 335 33.69 -19.89 13.40
CA PHE A 335 33.34 -20.14 14.81
C PHE A 335 32.62 -21.48 15.01
N PRO A 336 33.35 -22.61 14.97
CA PRO A 336 32.75 -23.93 15.19
C PRO A 336 32.31 -24.12 16.65
N GLY A 337 31.16 -24.77 16.85
CA GLY A 337 30.64 -25.12 18.19
C GLY A 337 29.79 -24.04 18.86
N VAL A 338 29.28 -23.08 18.10
CA VAL A 338 28.31 -22.07 18.55
C VAL A 338 27.04 -22.22 17.73
N ASP A 339 25.88 -22.28 18.40
CA ASP A 339 24.59 -22.27 17.72
C ASP A 339 24.24 -20.83 17.32
N ILE A 340 24.31 -20.56 16.02
CA ILE A 340 24.08 -19.24 15.43
C ILE A 340 22.67 -19.18 14.83
N THR A 341 21.84 -18.29 15.36
CA THR A 341 20.52 -17.97 14.82
C THR A 341 20.47 -16.50 14.39
N MET A 342 20.03 -16.24 13.16
CA MET A 342 19.85 -14.88 12.65
C MET A 342 18.37 -14.64 12.36
N ALA A 343 17.86 -13.48 12.74
CA ALA A 343 16.49 -13.05 12.46
C ALA A 343 16.48 -11.57 12.10
N THR A 344 15.68 -11.19 11.11
CA THR A 344 15.42 -9.77 10.82
C THR A 344 14.70 -9.13 12.01
N ILE A 345 15.00 -7.86 12.28
CA ILE A 345 14.28 -7.09 13.28
C ILE A 345 13.17 -6.32 12.54
N GLY A 346 11.91 -6.63 12.85
CA GLY A 346 10.74 -5.95 12.28
C GLY A 346 9.42 -6.49 12.82
#